data_AF-A0A258SS78-F1
#
_entry.id   AF-A0A258SS78-F1
#
_cell.length_a   1.000
_cell.length_b   1.000
_cell.length_c   1.000
_cell.angle_alpha   90.00
_cell.angle_beta   90.00
_cell.angle_gamma   90.00
#
_symmetry.space_group_name_H-M   'P 1'
#
loop_
_entity.id
_entity.type
_entity.pdbx_description
1 polymer ?
#
loop_
_entity_poly.entity_id
_entity_poly.type
_entity_poly.pdbx_seq_one_letter_code
_entity_poly.pdbx_strand_id
1 'polypeptide(L)'
;MTLYPDDGARYEELLSHADQAMYEAKKMGKNCYQFFTESIQSASLKKLSISNDLRKAQNNNEFVLYYQPIVNLHDGKITKAEALIRWIHPVKGAIGPTDFIPIAEESGLIHALGDWVFKQALHDLAAIRAAAGSDFQISINVSPYQFQDPDKLLNWINLIQTQAVKGANISFEITERLLLEPSSSVINTISQLRAAGMELSIDDFGTGYSALAYLKKFDIDYVKIDKSFIQNLAADSYDAALCESI
;
A
#
# COMPACT_ATOMS: atom_id res chain seq x y z
N MET A 1 26.05 6.82 14.42
CA MET A 1 27.24 7.22 15.20
C MET A 1 26.74 7.78 16.50
N THR A 2 27.31 7.32 17.61
CA THR A 2 26.98 7.76 18.96
C THR A 2 28.21 8.36 19.61
N LEU A 3 28.01 9.35 20.47
CA LEU A 3 29.03 10.11 21.15
C LEU A 3 28.88 9.92 22.66
N TYR A 4 29.90 9.39 23.32
CA TYR A 4 29.97 9.40 24.78
C TYR A 4 30.51 10.77 25.25
N PRO A 5 29.91 11.40 26.29
CA PRO A 5 28.79 10.92 27.11
C PRO A 5 27.39 11.37 26.64
N ASP A 6 27.31 12.21 25.62
CA ASP A 6 26.07 12.92 25.22
C ASP A 6 24.94 11.97 24.80
N ASP A 7 25.29 10.86 24.13
CA ASP A 7 24.34 9.86 23.62
C ASP A 7 24.21 8.64 24.55
N GLY A 8 24.68 8.70 25.79
CA GLY A 8 24.52 7.63 26.77
C GLY A 8 25.71 7.49 27.70
N ALA A 9 25.42 7.24 28.98
CA ALA A 9 26.44 7.06 30.01
C ALA A 9 26.82 5.58 30.21
N ARG A 10 26.04 4.65 29.65
CA ARG A 10 26.23 3.20 29.76
C ARG A 10 26.53 2.57 28.42
N TYR A 11 27.33 1.52 28.43
CA TYR A 11 27.68 0.76 27.22
C TYR A 11 26.43 0.25 26.49
N GLU A 12 25.45 -0.30 27.20
CA GLU A 12 24.24 -0.87 26.58
C GLU A 12 23.39 0.20 25.88
N GLU A 13 23.34 1.42 26.43
CA GLU A 13 22.63 2.56 25.85
C GLU A 13 23.32 3.05 24.58
N LEU A 14 24.65 3.25 24.63
CA LEU A 14 25.44 3.68 23.47
C LEU A 14 25.37 2.69 22.32
N LEU A 15 25.35 1.38 22.62
CA LEU A 15 25.23 0.34 21.61
C LEU A 15 23.83 0.36 20.97
N SER A 16 22.77 0.45 21.78
CA SER A 16 21.40 0.55 21.28
C SER A 16 21.19 1.79 20.40
N HIS A 17 21.74 2.94 20.82
CA HIS A 17 21.66 4.19 20.07
C HIS A 17 22.48 4.12 18.76
N ALA A 18 23.62 3.42 18.77
CA ALA A 18 24.42 3.20 17.56
C ALA A 18 23.67 2.34 16.54
N ASP A 19 22.99 1.29 17.01
CA ASP A 19 22.15 0.44 16.17
C ASP A 19 20.97 1.20 15.56
N GLN A 20 20.30 2.06 16.34
CA GLN A 20 19.22 2.92 15.84
C GLN A 20 19.71 3.87 14.75
N ALA A 21 20.84 4.54 14.98
CA ALA A 21 21.43 5.45 14.00
C ALA A 21 21.91 4.70 12.74
N MET A 22 22.50 3.51 12.89
CA MET A 22 22.89 2.66 11.75
C MET A 22 21.67 2.25 10.92
N TYR A 23 20.57 1.87 11.57
CA TYR A 23 19.36 1.45 10.89
C TYR A 23 18.71 2.59 10.10
N GLU A 24 18.64 3.79 10.67
CA GLU A 24 18.16 4.97 9.95
C GLU A 24 19.09 5.35 8.78
N ALA A 25 20.42 5.22 8.93
CA ALA A 25 21.34 5.38 7.82
C ALA A 25 21.06 4.38 6.68
N LYS A 26 20.76 3.11 7.00
CA LYS A 26 20.37 2.11 5.97
C LYS A 26 19.11 2.53 5.20
N LYS A 27 18.15 3.18 5.85
CA LYS A 27 16.92 3.68 5.20
C LYS A 27 17.17 4.84 4.25
N MET A 28 18.15 5.69 4.55
CA MET A 28 18.58 6.79 3.68
C MET A 28 19.35 6.31 2.44
N GLY A 29 19.69 5.02 2.38
CA GLY A 29 20.39 4.39 1.27
C GLY A 29 21.84 4.02 1.59
N LYS A 30 22.54 3.48 0.60
CA LYS A 30 23.94 3.06 0.77
C LYS A 30 24.87 4.28 0.83
N ASN A 31 25.98 4.14 1.54
CA ASN A 31 27.06 5.13 1.62
C ASN A 31 26.70 6.45 2.34
N CYS A 32 26.00 6.35 3.47
CA CYS A 32 25.76 7.48 4.37
C CYS A 32 26.05 7.10 5.82
N TYR A 33 26.11 8.11 6.69
CA TYR A 33 26.21 7.94 8.14
C TYR A 33 25.17 8.84 8.80
N GLN A 34 24.65 8.41 9.95
CA GLN A 34 23.67 9.17 10.72
C GLN A 34 24.15 9.26 12.17
N PHE A 35 24.06 10.44 12.77
CA PHE A 35 24.25 10.59 14.22
C PHE A 35 22.99 10.15 14.95
N PHE A 36 23.15 9.56 16.13
CA PHE A 36 22.04 9.41 17.03
C PHE A 36 21.50 10.79 17.43
N THR A 37 20.19 10.88 17.55
CA THR A 37 19.49 12.06 18.07
C THR A 37 18.31 11.56 18.89
N GLU A 38 17.87 12.34 19.88
CA GLU A 38 16.63 12.04 20.63
C GLU A 38 15.42 11.91 19.69
N SER A 39 15.43 12.59 18.54
CA SER A 39 14.38 12.45 17.53
C SER A 39 14.35 11.06 16.89
N ILE A 40 15.50 10.42 16.66
CA ILE A 40 15.58 9.02 16.18
C ILE A 40 15.06 8.06 17.24
N GLN A 41 15.40 8.29 18.51
CA GLN A 41 14.90 7.50 19.63
C GLN A 41 13.38 7.61 19.76
N SER A 42 12.85 8.83 19.75
CA SER A 42 11.42 9.10 19.81
C SER A 42 10.66 8.48 18.64
N ALA A 43 11.20 8.58 17.42
CA ALA A 43 10.63 7.92 16.24
C ALA A 43 10.61 6.39 16.38
N SER A 44 11.67 5.80 16.92
CA SER A 44 11.77 4.36 17.17
C SER A 44 10.76 3.89 18.22
N LEU A 45 10.60 4.65 19.31
CA LEU A 45 9.59 4.38 20.34
C LEU A 45 8.16 4.51 19.79
N LYS A 46 7.90 5.52 18.94
CA LYS A 46 6.60 5.69 18.26
C LYS A 46 6.31 4.48 17.35
N LYS A 47 7.29 4.02 16.56
CA LYS A 47 7.15 2.84 15.70
C LYS A 47 6.84 1.58 16.51
N LEU A 48 7.58 1.36 17.60
CA LEU A 48 7.35 0.22 18.50
C LEU A 48 5.94 0.26 19.12
N SER A 49 5.52 1.43 19.60
CA SER A 49 4.17 1.62 20.14
C SER A 49 3.10 1.30 19.09
N ILE A 50 3.22 1.85 17.88
CA ILE A 50 2.29 1.58 16.78
C ILE A 50 2.28 0.08 16.42
N SER A 51 3.44 -0.57 16.30
CA SER A 51 3.52 -2.00 15.98
C SER A 51 2.82 -2.87 17.02
N ASN A 52 3.00 -2.56 18.31
CA ASN A 52 2.34 -3.27 19.40
C ASN A 52 0.82 -3.08 19.39
N ASP A 53 0.34 -1.88 19.07
CA ASP A 53 -1.08 -1.58 18.99
C ASP A 53 -1.71 -2.22 17.73
N LEU A 54 -1.00 -2.23 16.60
CA LEU A 54 -1.45 -2.82 15.34
C LEU A 54 -1.74 -4.32 15.47
N ARG A 55 -0.95 -5.04 16.27
CA ARG A 55 -1.19 -6.47 16.59
C ARG A 55 -2.52 -6.71 17.30
N LYS A 56 -3.02 -5.72 18.05
CA LYS A 56 -4.28 -5.81 18.80
C LYS A 56 -5.47 -5.30 18.00
N ALA A 57 -5.23 -4.30 17.15
CA ALA A 57 -6.25 -3.58 16.40
C ALA A 57 -7.22 -4.49 15.62
N GLN A 58 -6.71 -5.57 15.02
CA GLN A 58 -7.55 -6.53 14.28
C GLN A 58 -8.57 -7.24 15.18
N ASN A 59 -8.17 -7.62 16.40
CA ASN A 59 -9.08 -8.29 17.35
C ASN A 59 -10.02 -7.32 18.05
N ASN A 60 -9.68 -6.03 18.05
CA ASN A 60 -10.44 -4.97 18.73
C ASN A 60 -11.40 -4.23 17.80
N ASN A 61 -11.54 -4.63 16.53
CA ASN A 61 -12.36 -3.96 15.52
C ASN A 61 -12.01 -2.47 15.33
N GLU A 62 -10.72 -2.15 15.34
CA GLU A 62 -10.24 -0.76 15.23
C GLU A 62 -10.03 -0.29 13.78
N PHE A 63 -10.13 -1.20 12.80
CA PHE A 63 -10.00 -0.87 11.39
C PHE A 63 -11.36 -0.69 10.73
N VAL A 64 -11.44 0.27 9.81
CA VAL A 64 -12.61 0.49 8.94
C VAL A 64 -12.14 0.76 7.51
N LEU A 65 -12.99 0.48 6.52
CA LEU A 65 -12.75 0.85 5.12
C LEU A 65 -13.59 2.07 4.76
N TYR A 66 -12.94 3.06 4.19
CA TYR A 66 -13.59 4.17 3.52
C TYR A 66 -13.51 3.94 2.02
N TYR A 67 -14.53 4.34 1.28
CA TYR A 67 -14.62 4.12 -0.17
C TYR A 67 -14.58 5.45 -0.91
N GLN A 68 -13.54 5.65 -1.70
CA GLN A 68 -13.42 6.82 -2.56
C GLN A 68 -13.98 6.48 -3.96
N PRO A 69 -15.07 7.11 -4.41
CA PRO A 69 -15.67 6.81 -5.71
C PRO A 69 -14.74 7.24 -6.86
N ILE A 70 -14.67 6.41 -7.89
CA ILE A 70 -14.00 6.71 -9.16
C ILE A 70 -15.09 6.97 -10.20
N VAL A 71 -15.08 8.17 -10.78
CA VAL A 71 -16.13 8.67 -11.69
C VAL A 71 -15.67 8.48 -13.13
N ASN A 72 -16.53 7.91 -13.97
CA ASN A 72 -16.33 7.92 -15.42
C ASN A 72 -16.56 9.35 -15.93
N LEU A 73 -15.52 9.98 -16.48
CA LEU A 73 -15.60 11.37 -16.94
C LEU A 73 -16.49 11.57 -18.18
N HIS A 74 -16.74 10.52 -18.97
CA HIS A 74 -17.58 10.61 -20.16
C HIS A 74 -19.07 10.69 -19.81
N ASP A 75 -19.56 9.88 -18.87
CA ASP A 75 -20.98 9.78 -18.54
C ASP A 75 -21.34 10.11 -17.08
N GLY A 76 -20.34 10.44 -16.26
CA GLY A 76 -20.50 10.82 -14.84
C GLY A 76 -20.87 9.67 -13.92
N LYS A 77 -20.91 8.42 -14.39
CA LYS A 77 -21.31 7.28 -13.56
C LYS A 77 -20.20 6.82 -12.63
N ILE A 78 -20.61 6.36 -11.45
CA ILE A 78 -19.74 5.73 -10.46
C ILE A 78 -19.98 4.23 -10.50
N THR A 79 -19.08 3.50 -11.15
CA THR A 79 -19.11 2.04 -11.20
C THR A 79 -17.95 1.42 -10.42
N LYS A 80 -17.10 2.26 -9.81
CA LYS A 80 -15.90 1.82 -9.10
C LYS A 80 -15.65 2.66 -7.85
N ALA A 81 -14.98 2.07 -6.87
CA ALA A 81 -14.44 2.80 -5.73
C ALA A 81 -13.13 2.20 -5.24
N GLU A 82 -12.22 3.04 -4.74
CA GLU A 82 -11.01 2.61 -4.06
C GLU A 82 -11.27 2.38 -2.57
N ALA A 83 -10.90 1.21 -2.07
CA ALA A 83 -10.98 0.86 -0.66
C ALA A 83 -9.76 1.39 0.09
N LEU A 84 -10.01 2.31 1.01
CA LEU A 84 -8.99 3.02 1.78
C LEU A 84 -9.12 2.68 3.26
N ILE A 85 -8.16 1.93 3.79
CA ILE A 85 -8.14 1.57 5.21
C ILE A 85 -7.98 2.81 6.11
N ARG A 86 -8.68 2.81 7.23
CA ARG A 86 -8.51 3.78 8.33
C ARG A 86 -8.38 3.02 9.63
N TRP A 87 -7.51 3.51 10.51
CA TRP A 87 -7.37 2.97 11.86
C TRP A 87 -7.93 3.95 12.88
N ILE A 88 -9.00 3.56 13.54
CA ILE A 88 -9.66 4.32 14.60
C ILE A 88 -9.19 3.79 15.94
N HIS A 89 -8.06 4.33 16.42
CA HIS A 89 -7.47 3.89 17.67
C HIS A 89 -8.23 4.50 18.88
N PRO A 90 -8.55 3.72 19.93
CA PRO A 90 -9.40 4.18 21.04
C PRO A 90 -8.81 5.37 21.82
N VAL A 91 -7.49 5.40 22.03
CA VAL A 91 -6.79 6.48 22.74
C VAL A 91 -6.19 7.55 21.81
N LYS A 92 -5.53 7.14 20.72
CA LYS A 92 -4.80 8.04 19.80
C LYS A 92 -5.69 8.69 18.73
N GLY A 93 -6.96 8.30 18.64
CA GLY A 93 -7.87 8.78 17.59
C GLY A 93 -7.56 8.15 16.22
N ALA A 94 -7.90 8.88 15.16
CA ALA A 94 -7.66 8.41 13.79
C ALA A 94 -6.16 8.43 13.46
N ILE A 95 -5.61 7.26 13.11
CA ILE A 95 -4.24 7.09 12.64
C ILE A 95 -4.27 6.88 11.13
N GLY A 96 -3.53 7.71 10.39
CA GLY A 96 -3.52 7.68 8.93
C GLY A 96 -2.72 6.50 8.36
N PRO A 97 -3.06 5.99 7.15
CA PRO A 97 -2.31 4.89 6.52
C PRO A 97 -0.81 5.13 6.42
N THR A 98 -0.39 6.36 6.15
CA THR A 98 1.02 6.75 6.06
C THR A 98 1.79 6.55 7.37
N ASP A 99 1.11 6.55 8.51
CA ASP A 99 1.74 6.34 9.82
C ASP A 99 1.91 4.87 10.19
N PHE A 100 1.03 3.96 9.73
CA PHE A 100 1.02 2.57 10.18
C PHE A 100 1.30 1.52 9.09
N ILE A 101 1.04 1.81 7.80
CA ILE A 101 1.32 0.86 6.71
C ILE A 101 2.82 0.55 6.61
N PRO A 102 3.76 1.53 6.65
CA PRO A 102 5.20 1.21 6.63
C PRO A 102 5.63 0.32 7.80
N ILE A 103 5.00 0.51 8.97
CA ILE A 103 5.27 -0.30 10.16
C ILE A 103 4.70 -1.71 9.99
N ALA A 104 3.52 -1.85 9.37
CA ALA A 104 2.92 -3.13 9.05
C ALA A 104 3.81 -3.93 8.08
N GLU A 105 4.39 -3.26 7.08
CA GLU A 105 5.34 -3.84 6.13
C GLU A 105 6.62 -4.31 6.85
N GLU A 106 7.29 -3.43 7.59
CA GLU A 106 8.53 -3.74 8.31
C GLU A 106 8.36 -4.86 9.36
N SER A 107 7.16 -5.01 9.93
CA SER A 107 6.87 -6.02 10.95
C SER A 107 6.20 -7.30 10.41
N GLY A 108 5.93 -7.38 9.11
CA GLY A 108 5.23 -8.50 8.47
C GLY A 108 3.73 -8.58 8.78
N LEU A 109 3.17 -7.60 9.51
CA LEU A 109 1.74 -7.52 9.79
C LEU A 109 0.90 -7.14 8.56
N ILE A 110 1.54 -6.63 7.50
CA ILE A 110 0.90 -6.25 6.25
C ILE A 110 0.10 -7.38 5.60
N HIS A 111 0.53 -8.65 5.75
CA HIS A 111 -0.19 -9.79 5.21
C HIS A 111 -1.55 -9.99 5.90
N ALA A 112 -1.56 -9.98 7.25
CA ALA A 112 -2.79 -10.14 8.03
C ALA A 112 -3.73 -8.94 7.84
N LEU A 113 -3.16 -7.74 7.75
CA LEU A 113 -3.89 -6.52 7.46
C LEU A 113 -4.53 -6.56 6.06
N GLY A 114 -3.77 -6.99 5.04
CA GLY A 114 -4.26 -7.16 3.68
C GLY A 114 -5.41 -8.17 3.61
N ASP A 115 -5.30 -9.31 4.29
CA ASP A 115 -6.38 -10.30 4.39
C ASP A 115 -7.64 -9.72 5.04
N TRP A 116 -7.47 -8.89 6.07
CA TRP A 116 -8.58 -8.20 6.72
C TRP A 116 -9.25 -7.20 5.76
N VAL A 117 -8.46 -6.36 5.07
CA VAL A 117 -8.94 -5.40 4.08
C VAL A 117 -9.71 -6.12 2.98
N PHE A 118 -9.16 -7.20 2.43
CA PHE A 118 -9.78 -7.94 1.35
C PHE A 118 -11.13 -8.54 1.76
N LYS A 119 -11.19 -9.19 2.93
CA LYS A 119 -12.44 -9.76 3.46
C LYS A 119 -13.50 -8.70 3.72
N GLN A 120 -13.10 -7.56 4.31
CA GLN A 120 -14.00 -6.45 4.55
C GLN A 120 -14.51 -5.84 3.23
N ALA A 121 -13.63 -5.69 2.23
CA ALA A 121 -14.01 -5.20 0.91
C ALA A 121 -15.01 -6.14 0.21
N LEU A 122 -14.84 -7.46 0.28
CA LEU A 122 -15.81 -8.40 -0.27
C LEU A 122 -17.15 -8.36 0.46
N HIS A 123 -17.14 -8.23 1.78
CA HIS A 123 -18.35 -8.05 2.58
C HIS A 123 -19.12 -6.80 2.13
N ASP A 124 -18.44 -5.67 2.04
CA ASP A 124 -19.05 -4.38 1.70
C ASP A 124 -19.48 -4.32 0.22
N LEU A 125 -18.75 -5.01 -0.67
CA LEU A 125 -19.07 -5.14 -2.08
C LEU A 125 -20.47 -5.73 -2.31
N ALA A 126 -20.92 -6.67 -1.48
CA ALA A 126 -22.26 -7.25 -1.61
C ALA A 126 -23.36 -6.19 -1.45
N ALA A 127 -23.23 -5.33 -0.43
CA ALA A 127 -24.15 -4.23 -0.19
C ALA A 127 -24.05 -3.15 -1.28
N ILE A 128 -22.83 -2.81 -1.70
CA ILE A 128 -22.59 -1.82 -2.75
C ILE A 128 -23.21 -2.28 -4.07
N ARG A 129 -23.04 -3.55 -4.47
CA ARG A 129 -23.61 -4.09 -5.72
C ARG A 129 -25.13 -4.08 -5.73
N ALA A 130 -25.76 -4.27 -4.57
CA ALA A 130 -27.22 -4.17 -4.45
C ALA A 130 -27.72 -2.74 -4.71
N ALA A 131 -26.93 -1.72 -4.38
CA ALA A 131 -27.30 -0.32 -4.56
C ALA A 131 -26.83 0.29 -5.89
N ALA A 132 -25.63 -0.07 -6.36
CA ALA A 132 -24.93 0.58 -7.47
C ALA A 132 -24.80 -0.30 -8.73
N GLY A 133 -25.21 -1.57 -8.67
CA GLY A 133 -25.22 -2.49 -9.80
C GLY A 133 -24.29 -3.70 -9.64
N SER A 134 -24.62 -4.80 -10.32
CA SER A 134 -23.94 -6.09 -10.16
C SER A 134 -22.47 -6.09 -10.58
N ASP A 135 -22.09 -5.16 -11.45
CA ASP A 135 -20.75 -5.06 -12.04
C ASP A 135 -19.90 -3.98 -11.36
N PHE A 136 -20.33 -3.45 -10.20
CA PHE A 136 -19.52 -2.52 -9.42
C PHE A 136 -18.19 -3.16 -9.03
N GLN A 137 -17.10 -2.40 -9.16
CA GLN A 137 -15.75 -2.86 -8.85
C GLN A 137 -15.17 -2.12 -7.65
N ILE A 138 -14.45 -2.84 -6.78
CA ILE A 138 -13.65 -2.24 -5.71
C ILE A 138 -12.17 -2.44 -6.02
N SER A 139 -11.43 -1.33 -5.96
CA SER A 139 -9.97 -1.35 -6.02
C SER A 139 -9.37 -1.53 -4.62
N ILE A 140 -8.37 -2.41 -4.51
CA ILE A 140 -7.70 -2.74 -3.25
C ILE A 140 -6.19 -2.58 -3.42
N ASN A 141 -5.60 -1.72 -2.60
CA ASN A 141 -4.15 -1.52 -2.55
C ASN A 141 -3.43 -2.78 -2.05
N VAL A 142 -2.38 -3.21 -2.76
CA VAL A 142 -1.54 -4.36 -2.40
C VAL A 142 -0.10 -3.91 -2.24
N SER A 143 0.44 -4.09 -1.03
CA SER A 143 1.83 -3.75 -0.75
C SER A 143 2.81 -4.68 -1.50
N PRO A 144 3.96 -4.18 -1.97
CA PRO A 144 5.04 -5.01 -2.50
C PRO A 144 5.47 -6.14 -1.56
N TYR A 145 5.39 -5.92 -0.24
CA TYR A 145 5.76 -6.93 0.76
C TYR A 145 4.79 -8.11 0.76
N GLN A 146 3.52 -7.93 0.36
CA GLN A 146 2.58 -9.04 0.26
C GLN A 146 2.96 -10.06 -0.82
N PHE A 147 3.72 -9.64 -1.85
CA PHE A 147 4.23 -10.55 -2.88
C PHE A 147 5.39 -11.44 -2.40
N GLN A 148 5.92 -11.22 -1.19
CA GLN A 148 6.91 -12.11 -0.59
C GLN A 148 6.28 -13.42 -0.06
N ASP A 149 4.96 -13.44 0.11
CA ASP A 149 4.18 -14.63 0.51
C ASP A 149 3.03 -14.85 -0.50
N PRO A 150 3.33 -15.39 -1.70
CA PRO A 150 2.34 -15.57 -2.76
C PRO A 150 1.14 -16.42 -2.35
N ASP A 151 1.35 -17.44 -1.51
CA ASP A 151 0.29 -18.38 -1.15
C ASP A 151 -0.86 -17.70 -0.41
N LYS A 152 -0.54 -16.73 0.47
CA LYS A 152 -1.56 -15.92 1.13
C LYS A 152 -2.34 -15.05 0.15
N LEU A 153 -1.64 -14.41 -0.78
CA LEU A 153 -2.28 -13.54 -1.77
C LEU A 153 -3.15 -14.34 -2.73
N LEU A 154 -2.67 -15.51 -3.19
CA LEU A 154 -3.42 -16.40 -4.09
C LEU A 154 -4.63 -17.03 -3.41
N ASN A 155 -4.63 -17.16 -2.08
CA ASN A 155 -5.82 -17.61 -1.35
C ASN A 155 -7.03 -16.67 -1.51
N TRP A 156 -6.82 -15.41 -1.92
CA TRP A 156 -7.93 -14.49 -2.25
C TRP A 156 -8.77 -14.96 -3.43
N ILE A 157 -8.19 -15.75 -4.34
CA ILE A 157 -8.93 -16.42 -5.43
C ILE A 157 -10.01 -17.34 -4.84
N ASN A 158 -9.65 -18.13 -3.81
CA ASN A 158 -10.61 -19.01 -3.16
C ASN A 158 -11.72 -18.21 -2.48
N LEU A 159 -11.39 -17.09 -1.84
CA LEU A 159 -12.36 -16.23 -1.15
C LEU A 159 -13.42 -15.67 -2.12
N ILE A 160 -13.02 -15.12 -3.27
CA ILE A 160 -13.99 -14.60 -4.26
C ILE A 160 -14.88 -15.72 -4.82
N GLN A 161 -14.31 -16.91 -5.03
CA GLN A 161 -15.06 -18.08 -5.53
C GLN A 161 -16.11 -18.53 -4.51
N THR A 162 -15.74 -18.64 -3.22
CA THR A 162 -16.68 -19.05 -2.17
C THR A 162 -17.82 -18.07 -1.95
N GLN A 163 -17.62 -16.78 -2.27
CA GLN A 163 -18.64 -15.74 -2.15
C GLN A 163 -19.37 -15.42 -3.46
N ALA A 164 -19.14 -16.22 -4.52
CA ALA A 164 -19.72 -16.00 -5.86
C ALA A 164 -19.50 -14.57 -6.39
N VAL A 165 -18.33 -13.98 -6.07
CA VAL A 165 -17.89 -12.68 -6.58
C VAL A 165 -17.12 -12.92 -7.87
N LYS A 166 -17.45 -12.17 -8.94
CA LYS A 166 -16.69 -12.25 -10.19
C LYS A 166 -15.33 -11.58 -9.97
N GLY A 167 -14.26 -12.12 -10.55
CA GLY A 167 -12.93 -11.51 -10.49
C GLY A 167 -12.96 -10.03 -10.90
N ALA A 168 -13.70 -9.68 -11.96
CA ALA A 168 -13.81 -8.30 -12.46
C ALA A 168 -14.45 -7.31 -11.46
N ASN A 169 -15.08 -7.78 -10.38
CA ASN A 169 -15.53 -6.91 -9.30
C ASN A 169 -14.39 -6.46 -8.38
N ILE A 170 -13.17 -6.97 -8.56
CA ILE A 170 -11.99 -6.64 -7.78
C ILE A 170 -10.87 -6.17 -8.73
N SER A 171 -10.29 -5.02 -8.41
CA SER A 171 -9.03 -4.57 -8.99
C SER A 171 -7.96 -4.50 -7.91
N PHE A 172 -6.77 -5.01 -8.18
CA PHE A 172 -5.62 -4.79 -7.31
C PHE A 172 -4.84 -3.58 -7.76
N GLU A 173 -4.48 -2.72 -6.82
CA GLU A 173 -3.64 -1.56 -7.09
C GLU A 173 -2.24 -1.83 -6.55
N ILE A 174 -1.25 -1.75 -7.43
CA ILE A 174 0.16 -1.93 -7.09
C ILE A 174 0.96 -0.71 -7.52
N THR A 175 1.98 -0.36 -6.75
CA THR A 175 2.86 0.76 -7.10
C THR A 175 3.70 0.43 -8.35
N GLU A 176 4.02 1.42 -9.18
CA GLU A 176 4.93 1.28 -10.33
C GLU A 176 6.24 0.55 -9.99
N ARG A 177 6.80 0.85 -8.80
CA ARG A 177 8.08 0.27 -8.33
C ARG A 177 8.08 -1.26 -8.26
N LEU A 178 6.95 -1.89 -7.97
CA LEU A 178 6.86 -3.36 -7.89
C LEU A 178 7.17 -4.01 -9.25
N LEU A 179 6.90 -3.30 -10.35
CA LEU A 179 7.07 -3.78 -11.72
C LEU A 179 8.44 -3.44 -12.31
N LEU A 180 9.25 -2.65 -11.60
CA LEU A 180 10.64 -2.40 -11.95
C LEU A 180 11.48 -3.60 -11.50
N GLU A 181 11.90 -4.44 -12.46
CA GLU A 181 12.64 -5.69 -12.22
C GLU A 181 11.87 -6.72 -11.35
N PRO A 182 10.68 -7.15 -11.80
CA PRO A 182 9.85 -8.04 -11.01
C PRO A 182 10.47 -9.44 -10.98
N SER A 183 10.51 -10.03 -9.79
CA SER A 183 10.93 -11.42 -9.64
C SER A 183 9.97 -12.37 -10.37
N SER A 184 10.44 -13.56 -10.75
CA SER A 184 9.58 -14.59 -11.36
C SER A 184 8.37 -14.95 -10.49
N SER A 185 8.52 -14.84 -9.16
CA SER A 185 7.43 -15.07 -8.20
C SER A 185 6.34 -14.00 -8.32
N VAL A 186 6.71 -12.72 -8.40
CA VAL A 186 5.75 -11.61 -8.60
C VAL A 186 4.99 -11.80 -9.91
N ILE A 187 5.71 -12.09 -11.01
CA ILE A 187 5.10 -12.31 -12.33
C ILE A 187 4.08 -13.44 -12.29
N ASN A 188 4.45 -14.58 -11.69
CA ASN A 188 3.58 -15.75 -11.59
C ASN A 188 2.35 -15.48 -10.72
N THR A 189 2.52 -14.71 -9.64
CA THR A 189 1.43 -14.35 -8.73
C THR A 189 0.40 -13.45 -9.43
N ILE A 190 0.88 -12.39 -10.10
CA ILE A 190 0.02 -11.50 -10.90
C ILE A 190 -0.73 -12.30 -11.97
N SER A 191 -0.03 -13.16 -12.72
CA SER A 191 -0.63 -13.99 -13.77
C SER A 191 -1.78 -14.84 -13.26
N GLN A 192 -1.62 -15.46 -12.09
CA GLN A 192 -2.67 -16.29 -11.49
C GLN A 192 -3.87 -15.47 -10.98
N LEU A 193 -3.64 -14.31 -10.37
CA LEU A 193 -4.73 -13.42 -9.97
C LEU A 193 -5.55 -12.96 -11.17
N ARG A 194 -4.87 -12.64 -12.29
CA ARG A 194 -5.53 -12.26 -13.55
C ARG A 194 -6.24 -13.43 -14.23
N ALA A 195 -5.68 -14.63 -14.17
CA ALA A 195 -6.34 -15.85 -14.64
C ALA A 195 -7.64 -16.15 -13.87
N ALA A 196 -7.76 -15.67 -12.62
CA ALA A 196 -9.01 -15.70 -11.85
C ALA A 196 -9.98 -14.55 -12.20
N GLY A 197 -9.64 -13.73 -13.20
CA GLY A 197 -10.45 -12.63 -13.72
C GLY A 197 -10.35 -11.33 -12.93
N MET A 198 -9.43 -11.22 -11.97
CA MET A 198 -9.21 -9.97 -11.22
C MET A 198 -8.41 -8.99 -12.06
N GLU A 199 -8.79 -7.72 -12.01
CA GLU A 199 -8.14 -6.65 -12.77
C GLU A 199 -6.92 -6.11 -12.01
N LEU A 200 -5.99 -5.50 -12.73
CA LEU A 200 -4.77 -4.93 -12.17
C LEU A 200 -4.64 -3.47 -12.58
N SER A 201 -4.43 -2.62 -11.57
CA SER A 201 -4.17 -1.19 -11.72
C SER A 201 -2.77 -0.85 -11.22
N ILE A 202 -2.12 0.11 -11.87
CA ILE A 202 -0.87 0.69 -11.37
C ILE A 202 -1.16 2.02 -10.71
N ASP A 203 -0.62 2.20 -9.50
CA ASP A 203 -0.67 3.46 -8.76
C ASP A 203 0.66 4.24 -8.82
N ASP A 204 0.55 5.54 -8.54
CA ASP A 204 1.64 6.54 -8.54
C ASP A 204 2.44 6.59 -9.86
N PHE A 205 1.78 6.34 -11.00
CA PHE A 205 2.44 6.30 -12.30
C PHE A 205 3.01 7.66 -12.67
N GLY A 206 4.26 7.66 -13.14
CA GLY A 206 4.99 8.86 -13.58
C GLY A 206 5.99 9.38 -12.55
N THR A 207 5.98 8.86 -11.32
CA THR A 207 6.92 9.26 -10.26
C THR A 207 8.30 8.58 -10.37
N GLY A 208 8.49 7.69 -11.37
CA GLY A 208 9.71 6.87 -11.55
C GLY A 208 10.14 6.63 -13.01
N TYR A 209 10.92 5.55 -13.22
CA TYR A 209 11.45 5.17 -14.54
C TYR A 209 10.34 4.57 -15.41
N SER A 210 10.09 5.18 -16.57
CA SER A 210 8.99 4.88 -17.49
C SER A 210 8.68 3.38 -17.65
N ALA A 211 7.65 2.89 -16.96
CA ALA A 211 7.22 1.49 -17.00
C ALA A 211 6.40 1.10 -18.26
N LEU A 212 6.40 1.90 -19.33
CA LEU A 212 5.60 1.69 -20.54
C LEU A 212 5.77 0.27 -21.14
N ALA A 213 7.01 -0.25 -21.18
CA ALA A 213 7.27 -1.61 -21.67
C ALA A 213 6.65 -2.70 -20.77
N TYR A 214 6.49 -2.42 -19.47
CA TYR A 214 5.92 -3.34 -18.50
C TYR A 214 4.39 -3.31 -18.48
N LEU A 215 3.75 -2.18 -18.80
CA LEU A 215 2.29 -2.10 -18.94
C LEU A 215 1.75 -3.19 -19.87
N LYS A 216 2.39 -3.34 -21.04
CA LYS A 216 2.01 -4.36 -22.03
C LYS A 216 2.34 -5.78 -21.57
N LYS A 217 3.42 -5.98 -20.80
CA LYS A 217 3.84 -7.30 -20.33
C LYS A 217 2.89 -7.87 -19.27
N PHE A 218 2.39 -7.02 -18.38
CA PHE A 218 1.47 -7.41 -17.33
C PHE A 218 -0.01 -7.28 -17.74
N ASP A 219 -0.25 -6.68 -18.91
CA ASP A 219 -1.58 -6.45 -19.49
C ASP A 219 -2.47 -5.74 -18.46
N ILE A 220 -1.98 -4.57 -18.06
CA ILE A 220 -2.58 -3.71 -17.03
C ILE A 220 -3.90 -3.15 -17.51
N ASP A 221 -4.91 -3.18 -16.65
CA ASP A 221 -6.27 -2.72 -16.94
C ASP A 221 -6.42 -1.19 -16.73
N TYR A 222 -5.75 -0.63 -15.71
CA TYR A 222 -5.76 0.81 -15.43
C TYR A 222 -4.40 1.36 -15.02
N VAL A 223 -4.16 2.61 -15.40
CA VAL A 223 -3.03 3.41 -14.93
C VAL A 223 -3.58 4.61 -14.17
N LYS A 224 -3.21 4.75 -12.90
CA LYS A 224 -3.53 5.91 -12.06
C LYS A 224 -2.38 6.90 -12.14
N ILE A 225 -2.68 8.09 -12.66
CA ILE A 225 -1.72 9.20 -12.72
C ILE A 225 -1.54 9.76 -11.31
N ASP A 226 -0.29 9.91 -10.87
CA ASP A 226 0.00 10.46 -9.55
C ASP A 226 -0.56 11.88 -9.40
N LYS A 227 -1.12 12.15 -8.22
CA LYS A 227 -1.79 13.42 -7.91
C LYS A 227 -0.87 14.64 -8.09
N SER A 228 0.44 14.49 -7.88
CA SER A 228 1.39 15.59 -8.02
C SER A 228 1.43 16.16 -9.45
N PHE A 229 1.23 15.33 -10.47
CA PHE A 229 1.09 15.79 -11.85
C PHE A 229 -0.20 16.55 -12.07
N ILE A 230 -1.31 16.06 -11.51
CA ILE A 230 -2.64 16.69 -11.64
C ILE A 230 -2.67 18.06 -10.96
N GLN A 231 -2.04 18.19 -9.79
CA GLN A 231 -2.02 19.45 -9.03
C GLN A 231 -1.31 20.59 -9.75
N ASN A 232 -0.43 20.28 -10.69
CA ASN A 232 0.37 21.24 -11.45
C ASN A 232 -0.03 21.35 -12.92
N LEU A 233 -1.21 20.84 -13.31
CA LEU A 233 -1.75 20.93 -14.67
C LEU A 233 -2.00 22.41 -15.07
N ALA A 234 -0.96 23.06 -15.55
CA ALA A 234 -1.03 24.30 -16.30
C ALA A 234 -0.88 24.01 -17.80
N ALA A 235 -1.53 24.82 -18.65
CA ALA A 235 -1.33 24.74 -20.10
C ALA A 235 0.18 24.87 -20.42
N ASP A 236 0.67 24.04 -21.34
CA ASP A 236 2.08 23.95 -21.76
C ASP A 236 3.08 23.53 -20.65
N SER A 237 2.60 22.99 -19.53
CA SER A 237 3.48 22.41 -18.51
C SER A 237 4.02 21.03 -18.92
N TYR A 238 5.19 20.68 -18.41
CA TYR A 238 5.74 19.33 -18.55
C TYR A 238 4.75 18.26 -18.02
N ASP A 239 4.06 18.58 -16.92
CA ASP A 239 3.09 17.68 -16.29
C ASP A 239 1.85 17.46 -17.18
N ALA A 240 1.40 18.49 -17.93
CA ALA A 240 0.34 18.36 -18.92
C ALA A 240 0.76 17.49 -20.12
N ALA A 241 1.96 17.72 -20.67
CA ALA A 241 2.48 16.91 -21.77
C ALA A 241 2.68 15.43 -21.37
N LEU A 242 3.11 15.18 -20.13
CA LEU A 242 3.22 13.82 -19.60
C LEU A 242 1.83 13.17 -19.46
N CYS A 243 0.84 13.88 -18.90
CA CYS A 243 -0.53 13.39 -18.78
C CYS A 243 -1.16 13.09 -20.14
N GLU A 244 -0.90 13.90 -21.17
CA GLU A 244 -1.38 13.65 -22.54
C GLU A 244 -0.74 12.43 -23.21
N SER A 245 0.47 12.05 -22.78
CA SER A 245 1.21 10.93 -23.37
C SER A 245 0.86 9.55 -22.80
N ILE A 246 0.12 9.52 -21.67
CA ILE A 246 -0.31 8.31 -20.95
C ILE A 246 -1.68 7.88 -21.44
#